data_AF-A0A969KH99-F1
#
_entry.id   AF-A0A969KH99-F1
#
_cell.length_a   1.000
_cell.length_b   1.000
_cell.length_c   1.000
_cell.angle_alpha   90.00
_cell.angle_beta   90.00
_cell.angle_gamma   90.00
#
_symmetry.space_group_name_H-M   'P 1'
#
loop_
_entity.id
_entity.type
_entity.pdbx_description
1 polymer ?
#
loop_
_entity_poly.entity_id
_entity_poly.type
_entity_poly.pdbx_seq_one_letter_code
_entity_poly.pdbx_strand_id
1 'polypeptide(L)'
;NGTVVSDTGTDAIIPAATDTNAGLLLPAEKTKLINIAVGATANSTDAFLLDRTNHTGTQAQSTITGLASDLALKADLVDGKIPSAQIPGSFDDVLEFADFASLPGTGEAGKIYVTIDDNNQYRWSGSIYAQLNGGLALGETSATAYRGDHGKAAYDHSLLTSGNPHNVTKADVGLGSVVDADTTTTANIADSLNKRFVTDANLTTLGNTSNTNTGDQSVFQNIAVAGQGNVIADTTTDTVTFVAGTNTTITTDPATDTITFSSTGMTPVLVNNAASPFAAVDKQIIGALSSTGAIAINLPASGEAAVIHLADKDFAANTNTITINPNGSDTVLGETSIELTTDGAYVGLAIAAGSTDWYLYFFSDNTDTGSNGYRKGDTFYLTTGTATPFVQSTGVTALDVELIGATGGGGGAEGNGAGTIAVGAAGGNGGGATKFIEIAEGETFSYTIGAAGQGANVGNFPGGAGGTTLFIGSVSGTVQVTGGGGGTGSIGTSGVDGALQGAPGVGSGGDFNITGNRSLSWVVQGGVLIVFPSNGSPLWGFGTATGSIGAGATSGGLGAAGVGGLSANDTSSYSGGGGFRGQIKITEYYDL
;
A
#
# COMPACT_ATOMS: atom_id res chain seq x y z
N ASN A 1 -41.07 -28.49 -110.93
CA ASN A 1 -42.03 -27.57 -110.29
C ASN A 1 -43.26 -27.46 -111.16
N GLY A 2 -44.43 -27.28 -110.57
CA GLY A 2 -45.68 -27.00 -111.29
C GLY A 2 -46.15 -25.58 -110.98
N THR A 3 -46.62 -24.85 -111.98
CA THR A 3 -47.16 -23.49 -111.78
C THR A 3 -48.68 -23.58 -111.67
N VAL A 4 -49.24 -23.00 -110.60
CA VAL A 4 -50.67 -22.78 -110.42
C VAL A 4 -50.95 -21.35 -110.84
N VAL A 5 -51.69 -21.19 -111.93
CA VAL A 5 -52.02 -19.89 -112.51
C VAL A 5 -53.17 -19.25 -111.74
N SER A 6 -53.04 -17.99 -111.35
CA SER A 6 -54.04 -17.24 -110.56
C SER A 6 -54.77 -16.23 -111.46
N ASP A 7 -56.10 -16.32 -111.51
CA ASP A 7 -56.95 -15.46 -112.36
C ASP A 7 -57.21 -14.06 -111.76
N THR A 8 -56.95 -13.88 -110.47
CA THR A 8 -57.12 -12.60 -109.74
C THR A 8 -55.84 -12.11 -109.03
N GLY A 9 -54.67 -12.68 -109.33
CA GLY A 9 -53.40 -12.36 -108.67
C GLY A 9 -52.18 -12.96 -109.36
N THR A 10 -51.03 -13.01 -108.68
CA THR A 10 -49.79 -13.59 -109.23
C THR A 10 -49.78 -15.12 -109.12
N ASP A 11 -49.35 -15.81 -110.18
CA ASP A 11 -49.17 -17.27 -110.22
C ASP A 11 -48.21 -17.78 -109.13
N ALA A 12 -48.47 -18.99 -108.61
CA ALA A 12 -47.64 -19.65 -107.60
C ALA A 12 -46.90 -20.87 -108.19
N ILE A 13 -45.60 -21.00 -107.92
CA ILE A 13 -44.80 -22.17 -108.32
C ILE A 13 -44.67 -23.14 -107.14
N ILE A 14 -45.16 -24.38 -107.31
CA ILE A 14 -44.98 -25.47 -106.33
C ILE A 14 -43.73 -26.29 -106.71
N PRO A 15 -42.75 -26.45 -105.80
CA PRO A 15 -41.52 -27.17 -106.09
C PRO A 15 -41.70 -28.70 -106.20
N ALA A 16 -40.74 -29.36 -106.83
CA ALA A 16 -40.62 -30.81 -106.75
C ALA A 16 -40.32 -31.25 -105.30
N ALA A 17 -40.74 -32.46 -104.93
CA ALA A 17 -40.40 -33.03 -103.64
C ALA A 17 -38.88 -33.25 -103.55
N THR A 18 -38.34 -33.09 -102.34
CA THR A 18 -36.98 -33.47 -102.00
C THR A 18 -37.02 -34.40 -100.79
N ASP A 19 -35.85 -34.88 -100.38
CA ASP A 19 -35.68 -35.72 -99.19
C ASP A 19 -36.21 -35.06 -97.90
N THR A 20 -36.32 -33.73 -97.89
CA THR A 20 -36.71 -32.95 -96.71
C THR A 20 -37.98 -32.13 -96.90
N ASN A 21 -38.33 -31.77 -98.13
CA ASN A 21 -39.43 -30.85 -98.40
C ASN A 21 -40.50 -31.54 -99.24
N ALA A 22 -41.75 -31.43 -98.79
CA ALA A 22 -42.89 -31.88 -99.56
C ALA A 22 -43.03 -31.06 -100.86
N GLY A 23 -43.35 -31.76 -101.94
CA GLY A 23 -43.53 -31.18 -103.27
C GLY A 23 -44.09 -32.20 -104.25
N LEU A 24 -44.01 -31.91 -105.55
CA LEU A 24 -44.46 -32.82 -106.61
C LEU A 24 -43.42 -33.93 -106.86
N LEU A 25 -43.85 -35.20 -106.87
CA LEU A 25 -42.98 -36.31 -107.29
C LEU A 25 -42.51 -36.15 -108.73
N LEU A 26 -41.24 -36.45 -108.98
CA LEU A 26 -40.69 -36.50 -110.32
C LEU A 26 -41.13 -37.80 -111.04
N PRO A 27 -41.28 -37.79 -112.38
CA PRO A 27 -41.68 -38.99 -113.12
C PRO A 27 -40.78 -40.22 -112.88
N ALA A 28 -39.47 -40.03 -112.70
CA ALA A 28 -38.52 -41.12 -112.45
C ALA A 28 -38.75 -41.83 -111.10
N GLU A 29 -39.11 -41.07 -110.07
CA GLU A 29 -39.41 -41.59 -108.74
C GLU A 29 -40.69 -42.42 -108.77
N LYS A 30 -41.72 -41.96 -109.51
CA LYS A 30 -42.96 -42.71 -109.73
C LYS A 30 -42.70 -44.04 -110.45
N THR A 31 -41.80 -44.08 -111.42
CA THR A 31 -41.44 -45.32 -112.13
C THR A 31 -40.71 -46.32 -111.24
N LYS A 32 -39.75 -45.88 -110.42
CA LYS A 32 -39.06 -46.79 -109.49
C LYS A 32 -40.03 -47.43 -108.49
N LEU A 33 -41.02 -46.65 -108.04
CA LEU A 33 -42.00 -47.12 -107.08
C LEU A 33 -43.05 -48.09 -107.68
N ILE A 34 -43.41 -47.94 -108.96
CA ILE A 34 -44.39 -48.84 -109.60
C ILE A 34 -43.86 -50.27 -109.84
N ASN A 35 -42.52 -50.44 -109.87
CA ASN A 35 -41.86 -51.74 -110.12
C ASN A 35 -41.61 -52.55 -108.83
N ILE A 36 -41.88 -52.00 -107.65
CA ILE A 36 -41.77 -52.73 -106.40
C ILE A 36 -43.13 -53.37 -106.12
N ALA A 37 -43.16 -54.72 -106.04
CA ALA A 37 -44.40 -55.44 -105.74
C ALA A 37 -44.97 -55.00 -104.38
N VAL A 38 -46.29 -54.78 -104.32
CA VAL A 38 -46.96 -54.38 -103.08
C VAL A 38 -46.74 -55.48 -102.02
N GLY A 39 -46.06 -55.14 -100.93
CA GLY A 39 -45.78 -56.05 -99.81
C GLY A 39 -44.45 -56.80 -99.85
N ALA A 40 -43.54 -56.48 -100.77
CA ALA A 40 -42.20 -57.10 -100.78
C ALA A 40 -41.48 -56.90 -99.43
N THR A 41 -41.09 -58.01 -98.79
CA THR A 41 -40.26 -58.00 -97.57
C THR A 41 -38.82 -57.67 -97.93
N ALA A 42 -38.11 -57.01 -97.00
CA ALA A 42 -36.69 -56.76 -97.19
C ALA A 42 -35.94 -58.09 -97.35
N ASN A 43 -35.04 -58.16 -98.34
CA ASN A 43 -34.11 -59.28 -98.45
C ASN A 43 -33.36 -59.40 -97.12
N SER A 44 -33.10 -60.63 -96.66
CA SER A 44 -32.15 -60.80 -95.56
C SER A 44 -30.84 -60.17 -96.00
N THR A 45 -30.20 -59.49 -95.07
CA THR A 45 -28.95 -58.80 -95.36
C THR A 45 -27.95 -59.80 -95.93
N ASP A 46 -27.04 -59.35 -96.77
CA ASP A 46 -25.94 -60.18 -97.29
C ASP A 46 -25.22 -60.91 -96.14
N ALA A 47 -25.19 -60.29 -94.96
CA ALA A 47 -24.70 -60.85 -93.72
C ALA A 47 -25.37 -62.17 -93.32
N PHE A 48 -26.68 -62.34 -93.51
CA PHE A 48 -27.36 -63.59 -93.22
C PHE A 48 -27.01 -64.68 -94.24
N LEU A 49 -26.93 -64.34 -95.52
CA LEU A 49 -26.68 -65.31 -96.59
C LEU A 49 -25.24 -65.82 -96.61
N LEU A 50 -24.30 -65.01 -96.12
CA LEU A 50 -22.90 -65.38 -95.95
C LEU A 50 -22.62 -66.08 -94.62
N ASP A 51 -23.64 -66.22 -93.76
CA ASP A 51 -23.47 -66.83 -92.45
C ASP A 51 -23.49 -68.35 -92.51
N ARG A 52 -22.34 -68.99 -92.28
CA ARG A 52 -22.25 -70.45 -92.22
C ARG A 52 -23.05 -71.08 -91.09
N THR A 53 -23.55 -70.33 -90.10
CA THR A 53 -24.42 -70.89 -89.06
C THR A 53 -25.75 -71.41 -89.62
N ASN A 54 -26.13 -70.95 -90.81
CA ASN A 54 -27.30 -71.45 -91.54
C ASN A 54 -26.98 -72.68 -92.41
N HIS A 55 -25.71 -73.09 -92.56
CA HIS A 55 -25.33 -74.31 -93.28
C HIS A 55 -25.64 -75.54 -92.42
N THR A 56 -26.58 -76.38 -92.86
CA THR A 56 -26.97 -77.64 -92.19
C THR A 56 -26.72 -78.84 -93.11
N GLY A 57 -26.33 -80.01 -92.56
CA GLY A 57 -26.08 -81.26 -93.31
C GLY A 57 -24.67 -81.86 -93.14
N THR A 58 -24.41 -83.02 -93.77
CA THR A 58 -23.10 -83.70 -93.79
C THR A 58 -22.50 -83.67 -95.20
N GLN A 59 -21.23 -83.33 -95.33
CA GLN A 59 -20.49 -83.29 -96.59
C GLN A 59 -19.32 -84.28 -96.56
N ALA A 60 -19.20 -85.12 -97.59
CA ALA A 60 -18.07 -86.05 -97.70
C ALA A 60 -16.79 -85.29 -98.08
N GLN A 61 -15.66 -85.63 -97.46
CA GLN A 61 -14.36 -84.98 -97.68
C GLN A 61 -13.95 -84.96 -99.16
N SER A 62 -14.28 -86.01 -99.91
CA SER A 62 -13.97 -86.14 -101.35
C SER A 62 -14.68 -85.12 -102.25
N THR A 63 -15.75 -84.48 -101.76
CA THR A 63 -16.48 -83.44 -102.51
C THR A 63 -15.82 -82.07 -102.43
N ILE A 64 -14.85 -81.89 -101.53
CA ILE A 64 -14.04 -80.69 -101.40
C ILE A 64 -12.69 -80.95 -102.05
N THR A 65 -12.48 -80.39 -103.24
CA THR A 65 -11.23 -80.53 -104.00
C THR A 65 -10.02 -80.18 -103.15
N GLY A 66 -9.05 -81.09 -103.05
CA GLY A 66 -7.79 -80.90 -102.31
C GLY A 66 -7.81 -81.34 -100.85
N LEU A 67 -8.98 -81.43 -100.20
CA LEU A 67 -9.05 -81.67 -98.76
C LEU A 67 -8.47 -83.02 -98.32
N ALA A 68 -8.58 -84.06 -99.14
CA ALA A 68 -7.98 -85.38 -98.84
C ALA A 68 -6.44 -85.33 -98.86
N SER A 69 -5.88 -84.69 -99.88
CA SER A 69 -4.43 -84.55 -100.03
C SER A 69 -3.83 -83.68 -98.93
N ASP A 70 -4.52 -82.59 -98.57
CA ASP A 70 -4.06 -81.70 -97.50
C ASP A 70 -4.07 -82.38 -96.12
N LEU A 71 -5.04 -83.27 -95.87
CA LEU A 71 -5.12 -84.01 -94.61
C LEU A 71 -4.07 -85.11 -94.51
N ALA A 72 -3.67 -85.72 -95.63
CA ALA A 72 -2.59 -86.72 -95.66
C ALA A 72 -1.19 -86.14 -95.36
N LEU A 73 -1.04 -84.81 -95.43
CA LEU A 73 0.17 -84.09 -95.01
C LEU A 73 0.17 -83.76 -93.51
N LYS A 74 -0.93 -84.02 -92.80
CA LYS A 74 -1.01 -83.85 -91.34
C LYS A 74 -0.57 -85.14 -90.65
N ALA A 75 -0.08 -85.00 -89.43
CA ALA A 75 0.19 -86.16 -88.58
C ALA A 75 -1.13 -86.86 -88.22
N ASP A 76 -1.05 -88.17 -88.00
CA ASP A 76 -2.21 -88.93 -87.54
C ASP A 76 -2.46 -88.61 -86.06
N LEU A 77 -3.74 -88.58 -85.67
CA LEU A 77 -4.14 -88.46 -84.28
C LEU A 77 -4.79 -89.77 -83.82
N VAL A 78 -4.26 -90.36 -82.75
CA VAL A 78 -4.90 -91.45 -82.00
C VAL A 78 -5.34 -90.87 -80.66
N ASP A 79 -6.64 -90.89 -80.39
CA ASP A 79 -7.25 -90.26 -79.20
C ASP A 79 -6.86 -88.79 -78.99
N GLY A 80 -6.70 -88.05 -80.10
CA GLY A 80 -6.36 -86.63 -80.09
C GLY A 80 -4.89 -86.32 -79.84
N LYS A 81 -4.00 -87.33 -79.86
CA LYS A 81 -2.55 -87.14 -79.73
C LYS A 81 -1.80 -87.68 -80.94
N ILE A 82 -0.69 -87.03 -81.27
CA ILE A 82 0.26 -87.51 -82.28
C ILE A 82 1.07 -88.67 -81.66
N PRO A 83 1.11 -89.86 -82.28
CA PRO A 83 1.95 -90.96 -81.80
C PRO A 83 3.44 -90.60 -81.79
N SER A 84 4.19 -91.04 -80.78
CA SER A 84 5.62 -90.68 -80.61
C SER A 84 6.50 -91.04 -81.81
N ALA A 85 6.14 -92.07 -82.59
CA ALA A 85 6.86 -92.44 -83.81
C ALA A 85 6.76 -91.40 -84.94
N GLN A 86 5.74 -90.55 -84.91
CA GLN A 86 5.56 -89.43 -85.86
C GLN A 86 6.16 -88.12 -85.33
N ILE A 87 6.71 -88.13 -84.11
CA ILE A 87 7.42 -87.00 -83.51
C ILE A 87 8.91 -87.15 -83.86
N PRO A 88 9.54 -86.18 -84.55
CA PRO A 88 10.98 -86.22 -84.81
C PRO A 88 11.79 -86.33 -83.50
N GLY A 89 12.86 -87.12 -83.47
CA GLY A 89 13.66 -87.37 -82.25
C GLY A 89 14.39 -86.15 -81.64
N SER A 90 14.27 -84.97 -82.25
CA SER A 90 14.75 -83.69 -81.73
C SER A 90 13.81 -83.03 -80.71
N PHE A 91 12.72 -83.69 -80.33
CA PHE A 91 11.69 -83.19 -79.39
C PHE A 91 11.62 -84.03 -78.10
N ASP A 92 12.75 -84.62 -77.68
CA ASP A 92 12.94 -85.11 -76.32
C ASP A 92 13.77 -84.08 -75.55
N ASP A 93 13.06 -83.04 -75.08
CA ASP A 93 13.67 -81.79 -74.64
C ASP A 93 14.27 -81.88 -73.23
N VAL A 94 14.02 -82.94 -72.47
CA VAL A 94 14.46 -83.08 -71.07
C VAL A 94 15.08 -84.45 -70.86
N LEU A 95 16.40 -84.51 -70.75
CA LEU A 95 17.15 -85.73 -70.49
C LEU A 95 17.63 -85.78 -69.04
N GLU A 96 17.40 -86.89 -68.34
CA GLU A 96 17.79 -87.05 -66.94
C GLU A 96 19.05 -87.92 -66.78
N PHE A 97 19.95 -87.52 -65.89
CA PHE A 97 21.26 -88.13 -65.65
C PHE A 97 21.56 -88.21 -64.15
N ALA A 98 22.36 -89.18 -63.71
CA ALA A 98 22.56 -89.41 -62.27
C ALA A 98 23.25 -88.22 -61.56
N ASP A 99 24.24 -87.61 -62.21
CA ASP A 99 25.05 -86.48 -61.73
C ASP A 99 25.66 -85.69 -62.90
N PHE A 100 26.31 -84.55 -62.63
CA PHE A 100 26.95 -83.73 -63.68
C PHE A 100 28.04 -84.47 -64.46
N ALA A 101 28.76 -85.41 -63.82
CA ALA A 101 29.82 -86.18 -64.49
C ALA A 101 29.27 -87.22 -65.47
N SER A 102 28.02 -87.65 -65.26
CA SER A 102 27.30 -88.59 -66.14
C SER A 102 26.67 -87.93 -67.37
N LEU A 103 26.72 -86.59 -67.48
CA LEU A 103 26.31 -85.89 -68.69
C LEU A 103 27.21 -86.25 -69.89
N PRO A 104 26.68 -86.30 -71.13
CA PRO A 104 27.49 -86.55 -72.31
C PRO A 104 28.63 -85.52 -72.44
N GLY A 105 29.85 -85.94 -72.79
CA GLY A 105 30.98 -85.01 -72.92
C GLY A 105 30.77 -83.87 -73.93
N THR A 106 29.87 -84.04 -74.90
CA THR A 106 29.35 -82.97 -75.76
C THR A 106 27.82 -83.05 -75.75
N GLY A 107 27.17 -81.98 -75.29
CA GLY A 107 25.71 -81.89 -75.31
C GLY A 107 25.15 -81.55 -76.69
N GLU A 108 23.85 -81.74 -76.85
CA GLU A 108 23.10 -81.36 -78.03
C GLU A 108 22.40 -80.01 -77.80
N ALA A 109 22.45 -79.14 -78.80
CA ALA A 109 21.76 -77.85 -78.73
C ALA A 109 20.24 -78.08 -78.69
N GLY A 110 19.54 -77.31 -77.85
CA GLY A 110 18.08 -77.39 -77.71
C GLY A 110 17.59 -78.38 -76.66
N LYS A 111 18.45 -79.25 -76.12
CA LYS A 111 18.10 -80.15 -75.02
C LYS A 111 18.36 -79.51 -73.66
N ILE A 112 17.45 -79.76 -72.73
CA ILE A 112 17.63 -79.56 -71.29
C ILE A 112 18.11 -80.88 -70.69
N TYR A 113 19.12 -80.79 -69.84
CA TYR A 113 19.72 -81.90 -69.12
C TYR A 113 19.41 -81.71 -67.64
N VAL A 114 18.90 -82.73 -66.96
CA VAL A 114 18.61 -82.69 -65.53
C VAL A 114 19.51 -83.68 -64.82
N THR A 115 20.28 -83.22 -63.85
CA THR A 115 21.04 -84.08 -62.96
C THR A 115 20.18 -84.41 -61.74
N ILE A 116 20.00 -85.70 -61.45
CA ILE A 116 18.99 -86.17 -60.49
C ILE A 116 19.51 -86.04 -59.03
N ASP A 117 20.82 -86.03 -58.83
CA ASP A 117 21.47 -85.88 -57.52
C ASP A 117 21.21 -84.53 -56.85
N ASP A 118 21.21 -83.45 -57.63
CA ASP A 118 21.00 -82.07 -57.17
C ASP A 118 19.81 -81.37 -57.84
N ASN A 119 19.08 -82.09 -58.70
CA ASN A 119 17.96 -81.61 -59.50
C ASN A 119 18.33 -80.40 -60.37
N ASN A 120 19.61 -80.24 -60.74
CA ASN A 120 20.06 -79.14 -61.58
C ASN A 120 19.73 -79.37 -63.05
N GLN A 121 19.22 -78.31 -63.69
CA GLN A 121 18.88 -78.25 -65.09
C GLN A 121 20.00 -77.52 -65.83
N TYR A 122 20.41 -78.03 -66.97
CA TYR A 122 21.46 -77.47 -67.81
C TYR A 122 20.99 -77.43 -69.27
N ARG A 123 21.55 -76.51 -70.05
CA ARG A 123 21.47 -76.50 -71.51
C ARG A 123 22.87 -76.53 -72.09
N TRP A 124 23.05 -77.19 -73.23
CA TRP A 124 24.31 -77.12 -73.96
C TRP A 124 24.48 -75.73 -74.60
N SER A 125 25.57 -75.03 -74.28
CA SER A 125 25.87 -73.69 -74.81
C SER A 125 26.58 -73.70 -76.17
N GLY A 126 26.96 -74.89 -76.67
CA GLY A 126 27.86 -75.06 -77.80
C GLY A 126 29.29 -75.43 -77.41
N SER A 127 29.66 -75.24 -76.14
CA SER A 127 30.99 -75.62 -75.63
C SER A 127 30.99 -76.16 -74.20
N ILE A 128 30.01 -75.79 -73.38
CA ILE A 128 29.85 -76.26 -71.99
C ILE A 128 28.37 -76.43 -71.65
N TYR A 129 28.06 -77.18 -70.60
CA TYR A 129 26.74 -77.17 -69.98
C TYR A 129 26.54 -75.88 -69.17
N ALA A 130 25.54 -75.09 -69.53
CA ALA A 130 25.13 -73.89 -68.82
C ALA A 130 23.91 -74.19 -67.95
N GLN A 131 24.02 -74.02 -66.63
CA GLN A 131 22.94 -74.27 -65.68
C GLN A 131 21.78 -73.28 -65.88
N LEU A 132 20.56 -73.78 -65.89
CA LEU A 132 19.30 -73.05 -66.08
C LEU A 132 18.62 -72.72 -64.75
N ASN A 133 18.66 -73.64 -63.78
CA ASN A 133 17.96 -73.52 -62.51
C ASN A 133 18.91 -73.24 -61.32
N GLY A 134 20.10 -72.68 -61.58
CA GLY A 134 21.01 -72.17 -60.55
C GLY A 134 20.46 -70.99 -59.73
N GLY A 135 19.14 -70.76 -59.82
CA GLY A 135 18.24 -70.30 -58.77
C GLY A 135 18.88 -69.45 -57.69
N LEU A 136 18.76 -68.14 -57.88
CA LEU A 136 18.95 -67.12 -56.87
C LEU A 136 20.27 -67.22 -56.09
N ALA A 137 21.32 -66.61 -56.63
CA ALA A 137 22.56 -66.42 -55.89
C ALA A 137 22.27 -65.66 -54.58
N LEU A 138 22.70 -66.22 -53.44
CA LEU A 138 22.57 -65.59 -52.13
C LEU A 138 23.76 -64.65 -51.87
N GLY A 139 23.49 -63.42 -51.46
CA GLY A 139 24.54 -62.42 -51.25
C GLY A 139 23.99 -61.05 -50.86
N GLU A 140 24.90 -60.07 -50.72
CA GLU A 140 24.60 -58.71 -50.25
C GLU A 140 24.64 -57.67 -51.38
N THR A 141 24.74 -58.11 -52.63
CA THR A 141 24.76 -57.23 -53.81
C THR A 141 23.37 -57.06 -54.41
N SER A 142 23.18 -56.03 -55.24
CA SER A 142 21.91 -55.78 -55.94
C SER A 142 21.48 -56.89 -56.90
N ALA A 143 22.37 -57.82 -57.29
CA ALA A 143 22.10 -58.92 -58.22
C ALA A 143 21.86 -60.28 -57.52
N THR A 144 21.90 -60.31 -56.19
CA THR A 144 21.77 -61.51 -55.35
C THR A 144 20.65 -61.34 -54.35
N ALA A 145 19.89 -62.38 -54.02
CA ALA A 145 18.95 -62.28 -52.90
C ALA A 145 19.66 -62.42 -51.57
N TYR A 146 19.13 -61.77 -50.55
CA TYR A 146 19.61 -61.97 -49.21
C TYR A 146 19.17 -63.34 -48.67
N ARG A 147 19.94 -63.92 -47.74
CA ARG A 147 19.57 -65.21 -47.14
C ARG A 147 18.23 -65.07 -46.40
N GLY A 148 17.35 -66.05 -46.58
CA GLY A 148 15.99 -66.01 -46.04
C GLY A 148 15.93 -65.91 -44.51
N ASP A 149 16.89 -66.49 -43.80
CA ASP A 149 17.01 -66.39 -42.34
C ASP A 149 17.40 -64.98 -41.88
N HIS A 150 18.30 -64.30 -42.60
CA HIS A 150 18.59 -62.90 -42.33
C HIS A 150 17.41 -61.98 -42.68
N GLY A 151 16.68 -62.27 -43.76
CA GLY A 151 15.44 -61.57 -44.09
C GLY A 151 14.37 -61.73 -43.00
N LYS A 152 14.21 -62.95 -42.46
CA LYS A 152 13.34 -63.20 -41.31
C LYS A 152 13.83 -62.44 -40.08
N ALA A 153 15.13 -62.45 -39.79
CA ALA A 153 15.68 -61.69 -38.66
C ALA A 153 15.42 -60.18 -38.80
N ALA A 154 15.60 -59.60 -39.99
CA ALA A 154 15.28 -58.20 -40.26
C ALA A 154 13.78 -57.89 -40.16
N TYR A 155 12.93 -58.80 -40.65
CA TYR A 155 11.47 -58.66 -40.53
C TYR A 155 11.02 -58.75 -39.07
N ASP A 156 11.44 -59.78 -38.33
CA ASP A 156 11.16 -59.91 -36.90
C ASP A 156 11.66 -58.69 -36.12
N HIS A 157 12.84 -58.17 -36.48
CA HIS A 157 13.42 -56.95 -35.90
C HIS A 157 12.53 -55.72 -36.16
N SER A 158 11.97 -55.59 -37.37
CA SER A 158 11.04 -54.50 -37.73
C SER A 158 9.69 -54.57 -37.01
N LEU A 159 9.30 -55.74 -36.50
CA LEU A 159 8.08 -55.92 -35.72
C LEU A 159 8.25 -55.54 -34.25
N LEU A 160 9.48 -55.32 -33.77
CA LEU A 160 9.74 -54.90 -32.40
C LEU A 160 9.42 -53.40 -32.24
N THR A 161 8.18 -53.09 -31.84
CA THR A 161 7.70 -51.71 -31.59
C THR A 161 7.97 -51.22 -30.16
N SER A 162 8.63 -52.02 -29.33
CA SER A 162 8.96 -51.68 -27.93
C SER A 162 10.32 -52.24 -27.54
N GLY A 163 11.04 -51.53 -26.66
CA GLY A 163 12.41 -51.85 -26.26
C GLY A 163 13.45 -51.11 -27.11
N ASN A 164 14.70 -51.55 -27.03
CA ASN A 164 15.81 -51.02 -27.82
C ASN A 164 16.34 -52.09 -28.80
N PRO A 165 15.58 -52.45 -29.84
CA PRO A 165 15.92 -53.56 -30.73
C PRO A 165 17.21 -53.29 -31.51
N HIS A 166 17.49 -52.03 -31.86
CA HIS A 166 18.74 -51.63 -32.51
C HIS A 166 19.93 -51.51 -31.54
N ASN A 167 19.69 -51.75 -30.24
CA ASN A 167 20.67 -51.60 -29.17
C ASN A 167 21.41 -50.24 -29.22
N VAL A 168 20.70 -49.19 -29.65
CA VAL A 168 21.24 -47.83 -29.76
C VAL A 168 21.40 -47.24 -28.37
N THR A 169 22.56 -46.68 -28.08
CA THR A 169 22.80 -45.96 -26.84
C THR A 169 22.26 -44.54 -26.95
N LYS A 170 22.14 -43.87 -25.80
CA LYS A 170 21.74 -42.47 -25.75
C LYS A 170 22.69 -41.55 -26.53
N ALA A 171 23.97 -41.92 -26.60
CA ALA A 171 24.97 -41.20 -27.38
C ALA A 171 24.75 -41.35 -28.89
N ASP A 172 24.34 -42.53 -29.36
CA ASP A 172 24.16 -42.82 -30.79
C ASP A 172 23.07 -41.98 -31.44
N VAL A 173 22.10 -41.51 -30.66
CA VAL A 173 21.00 -40.63 -31.11
C VAL A 173 21.22 -39.16 -30.77
N GLY A 174 22.44 -38.76 -30.38
CA GLY A 174 22.79 -37.37 -30.05
C GLY A 174 22.25 -36.88 -28.69
N LEU A 175 21.77 -37.79 -27.84
CA LEU A 175 21.21 -37.48 -26.52
C LEU A 175 22.17 -37.82 -25.37
N GLY A 176 23.45 -38.11 -25.64
CA GLY A 176 24.41 -38.59 -24.63
C GLY A 176 24.62 -37.65 -23.44
N SER A 177 24.34 -36.35 -23.60
CA SER A 177 24.40 -35.35 -22.52
C SER A 177 23.06 -35.13 -21.80
N VAL A 178 21.99 -35.74 -22.28
CA VAL A 178 20.68 -35.67 -21.64
C VAL A 178 20.65 -36.69 -20.51
N VAL A 179 20.36 -36.23 -19.30
CA VAL A 179 20.26 -37.08 -18.11
C VAL A 179 19.08 -38.04 -18.26
N ASP A 180 19.24 -39.30 -17.85
CA ASP A 180 18.13 -40.25 -17.67
C ASP A 180 17.45 -39.95 -16.34
N ALA A 181 16.54 -38.97 -16.36
CA ALA A 181 15.70 -38.65 -15.21
C ALA A 181 14.40 -39.46 -15.30
N ASP A 182 14.12 -40.24 -14.26
CA ASP A 182 12.84 -40.91 -14.12
C ASP A 182 11.77 -39.88 -13.72
N THR A 183 10.82 -39.64 -14.61
CA THR A 183 9.73 -38.66 -14.45
C THR A 183 8.39 -39.33 -14.08
N THR A 184 8.37 -40.64 -13.82
CA THR A 184 7.14 -41.38 -13.53
C THR A 184 6.51 -41.01 -12.19
N THR A 185 7.32 -40.53 -11.25
CA THR A 185 6.85 -39.97 -9.98
C THR A 185 7.63 -38.72 -9.63
N THR A 186 6.98 -37.79 -8.92
CA THR A 186 7.60 -36.54 -8.47
C THR A 186 8.76 -36.75 -7.51
N ALA A 187 8.81 -37.89 -6.80
CA ALA A 187 9.89 -38.25 -5.90
C ALA A 187 11.22 -38.54 -6.61
N ASN A 188 11.17 -38.93 -7.88
CA ASN A 188 12.34 -39.31 -8.67
C ASN A 188 13.03 -38.09 -9.32
N ILE A 189 12.40 -36.92 -9.26
CA ILE A 189 12.97 -35.64 -9.68
C ILE A 189 13.61 -34.96 -8.48
N ALA A 190 14.87 -35.29 -8.24
CA ALA A 190 15.67 -34.63 -7.20
C ALA A 190 15.87 -33.15 -7.56
N ASP A 191 15.61 -32.26 -6.60
CA ASP A 191 15.84 -30.83 -6.75
C ASP A 191 17.32 -30.57 -7.05
N SER A 192 17.56 -29.79 -8.10
CA SER A 192 18.91 -29.38 -8.48
C SER A 192 19.17 -27.99 -7.97
N LEU A 193 20.35 -27.74 -7.41
CA LEU A 193 20.79 -26.39 -6.99
C LEU A 193 20.67 -25.34 -8.11
N ASN A 194 20.65 -25.79 -9.38
CA ASN A 194 20.50 -24.93 -10.56
C ASN A 194 19.03 -24.77 -11.02
N LYS A 195 18.05 -25.25 -10.25
CA LYS A 195 16.58 -25.17 -10.47
C LYS A 195 16.07 -25.60 -11.86
N ARG A 196 16.79 -26.48 -12.57
CA ARG A 196 16.38 -26.94 -13.90
C ARG A 196 15.13 -27.84 -13.87
N PHE A 197 14.81 -28.43 -12.73
CA PHE A 197 13.64 -29.27 -12.51
C PHE A 197 13.07 -28.97 -11.11
N VAL A 198 11.74 -28.92 -10.99
CA VAL A 198 11.02 -28.73 -9.72
C VAL A 198 9.97 -29.84 -9.58
N THR A 199 9.74 -30.30 -8.36
CA THR A 199 8.63 -31.24 -8.04
C THR A 199 7.29 -30.50 -8.05
N ASP A 200 6.14 -31.20 -8.10
CA ASP A 200 4.82 -30.55 -8.00
C ASP A 200 4.64 -29.76 -6.70
N ALA A 201 5.23 -30.25 -5.60
CA ALA A 201 5.25 -29.54 -4.31
C ALA A 201 6.14 -28.29 -4.37
N ASN A 202 7.29 -28.37 -5.04
CA ASN A 202 8.17 -27.21 -5.27
C ASN A 202 7.58 -26.24 -6.31
N LEU A 203 6.79 -26.71 -7.29
CA LEU A 203 6.05 -25.90 -8.24
C LEU A 203 4.92 -25.15 -7.55
N THR A 204 4.21 -25.82 -6.64
CA THR A 204 3.23 -25.18 -5.75
C THR A 204 3.90 -24.15 -4.86
N THR A 205 5.08 -24.45 -4.31
CA THR A 205 5.86 -23.50 -3.51
C THR A 205 6.40 -22.35 -4.36
N LEU A 206 6.84 -22.59 -5.60
CA LEU A 206 7.30 -21.57 -6.54
C LEU A 206 6.14 -20.69 -7.00
N GLY A 207 4.96 -21.28 -7.22
CA GLY A 207 3.70 -20.59 -7.47
C GLY A 207 3.19 -19.80 -6.27
N ASN A 208 3.38 -20.27 -5.04
CA ASN A 208 2.98 -19.57 -3.82
C ASN A 208 4.00 -18.51 -3.37
N THR A 209 5.29 -18.70 -3.69
CA THR A 209 6.33 -17.66 -3.56
C THR A 209 6.22 -16.63 -4.70
N SER A 210 5.53 -16.99 -5.78
CA SER A 210 5.24 -16.14 -6.93
C SER A 210 3.75 -16.17 -7.29
N ASN A 211 2.88 -15.81 -6.34
CA ASN A 211 1.54 -15.30 -6.68
C ASN A 211 1.69 -13.92 -7.33
N THR A 212 2.43 -13.83 -8.45
CA THR A 212 2.81 -12.58 -9.12
C THR A 212 3.77 -11.72 -8.29
N ASN A 213 4.99 -12.18 -7.97
CA ASN A 213 6.03 -11.24 -7.55
C ASN A 213 6.71 -10.63 -8.79
N THR A 214 5.97 -9.80 -9.54
CA THR A 214 6.57 -8.93 -10.58
C THR A 214 7.38 -7.78 -9.96
N GLY A 215 7.43 -7.68 -8.63
CA GLY A 215 7.95 -6.52 -7.91
C GLY A 215 6.87 -5.52 -7.47
N ASP A 216 5.58 -5.79 -7.73
CA ASP A 216 4.49 -4.79 -7.59
C ASP A 216 3.42 -5.11 -6.52
N GLN A 217 3.67 -6.02 -5.58
CA GLN A 217 2.64 -6.40 -4.59
C GLN A 217 2.63 -5.48 -3.37
N SER A 218 1.74 -4.47 -3.39
CA SER A 218 1.46 -3.59 -2.26
C SER A 218 0.29 -4.10 -1.40
N VAL A 219 0.37 -5.34 -0.91
CA VAL A 219 -0.69 -5.92 -0.06
C VAL A 219 -0.36 -5.69 1.43
N PHE A 220 -1.31 -5.16 2.20
CA PHE A 220 -1.25 -5.11 3.66
C PHE A 220 -2.13 -6.23 4.24
N GLN A 221 -1.64 -6.94 5.27
CA GLN A 221 -2.37 -8.09 5.85
C GLN A 221 -3.57 -7.63 6.68
N ASN A 222 -3.33 -6.79 7.69
CA ASN A 222 -4.36 -6.22 8.56
C ASN A 222 -3.90 -4.85 9.06
N ILE A 223 -4.77 -3.84 9.01
CA ILE A 223 -4.64 -2.62 9.79
C ILE A 223 -5.66 -2.69 10.92
N ALA A 224 -5.18 -2.82 12.15
CA ALA A 224 -6.01 -3.05 13.32
C ALA A 224 -6.02 -1.82 14.24
N VAL A 225 -7.22 -1.45 14.70
CA VAL A 225 -7.41 -0.48 15.78
C VAL A 225 -8.10 -1.22 16.92
N ALA A 226 -7.57 -1.09 18.14
CA ALA A 226 -8.11 -1.78 19.30
C ALA A 226 -9.60 -1.44 19.50
N GLY A 227 -10.45 -2.46 19.63
CA GLY A 227 -11.90 -2.31 19.82
C GLY A 227 -12.72 -2.15 18.54
N GLN A 228 -12.09 -2.17 17.35
CA GLN A 228 -12.75 -2.08 16.04
C GLN A 228 -12.49 -3.33 15.19
N GLY A 229 -13.21 -3.46 14.07
CA GLY A 229 -12.89 -4.45 13.04
C GLY A 229 -11.56 -4.14 12.34
N ASN A 230 -10.84 -5.17 11.91
CA ASN A 230 -9.62 -4.99 11.11
C ASN A 230 -9.99 -4.50 9.70
N VAL A 231 -9.18 -3.59 9.16
CA VAL A 231 -9.17 -3.31 7.72
C VAL A 231 -8.28 -4.36 7.06
N ILE A 232 -8.83 -5.12 6.12
CA ILE A 232 -8.20 -6.26 5.45
C ILE A 232 -8.26 -6.01 3.95
N ALA A 233 -7.22 -6.39 3.22
CA ALA A 233 -7.23 -6.29 1.77
C ALA A 233 -8.27 -7.25 1.16
N ASP A 234 -9.22 -6.71 0.39
CA ASP A 234 -10.27 -7.50 -0.28
C ASP A 234 -9.78 -8.16 -1.57
N THR A 235 -8.78 -7.55 -2.22
CA THR A 235 -8.17 -8.04 -3.46
C THR A 235 -6.65 -7.79 -3.47
N THR A 236 -5.96 -8.31 -4.47
CA THR A 236 -4.50 -8.13 -4.63
C THR A 236 -4.07 -6.71 -5.03
N THR A 237 -5.01 -5.85 -5.44
CA THR A 237 -4.76 -4.43 -5.79
C THR A 237 -5.57 -3.48 -4.90
N ASP A 238 -5.80 -3.87 -3.65
CA ASP A 238 -6.64 -3.10 -2.74
C ASP A 238 -5.98 -1.79 -2.29
N THR A 239 -6.78 -0.79 -1.95
CA THR A 239 -6.33 0.56 -1.57
C THR A 239 -6.84 0.93 -0.18
N VAL A 240 -5.92 1.15 0.76
CA VAL A 240 -6.26 1.75 2.06
C VAL A 240 -6.64 3.22 1.84
N THR A 241 -7.89 3.56 2.11
CA THR A 241 -8.35 4.95 2.07
C THR A 241 -8.41 5.52 3.49
N PHE A 242 -7.63 6.57 3.75
CA PHE A 242 -7.70 7.32 5.01
C PHE A 242 -8.64 8.51 4.85
N VAL A 243 -9.69 8.57 5.66
CA VAL A 243 -10.65 9.69 5.67
C VAL A 243 -10.34 10.60 6.86
N ALA A 244 -10.11 11.88 6.58
CA ALA A 244 -9.91 12.87 7.62
C ALA A 244 -11.22 13.10 8.39
N GLY A 245 -11.20 12.88 9.70
CA GLY A 245 -12.28 13.30 10.59
C GLY A 245 -12.25 14.81 10.85
N THR A 246 -13.26 15.32 11.55
CA THR A 246 -13.30 16.72 11.99
C THR A 246 -12.04 17.09 12.78
N ASN A 247 -11.48 18.28 12.55
CA ASN A 247 -10.26 18.81 13.18
C ASN A 247 -8.95 18.04 12.90
N THR A 248 -8.95 17.14 11.92
CA THR A 248 -7.75 16.44 11.47
C THR A 248 -7.52 16.75 10.00
N THR A 249 -6.27 17.01 9.62
CA THR A 249 -5.85 16.97 8.23
C THR A 249 -4.97 15.75 8.03
N ILE A 250 -5.24 15.01 6.96
CA ILE A 250 -4.40 13.91 6.49
C ILE A 250 -3.82 14.34 5.16
N THR A 251 -2.49 14.37 5.06
CA THR A 251 -1.80 14.72 3.82
C THR A 251 -0.82 13.62 3.44
N THR A 252 -0.71 13.35 2.14
CA THR A 252 0.26 12.42 1.57
C THR A 252 1.33 13.19 0.80
N ASP A 253 2.59 12.82 0.96
CA ASP A 253 3.67 13.25 0.07
C ASP A 253 4.20 12.04 -0.71
N PRO A 254 3.80 11.89 -1.99
CA PRO A 254 4.24 10.76 -2.81
C PRO A 254 5.71 10.86 -3.25
N ALA A 255 6.39 12.00 -3.05
CA ALA A 255 7.82 12.13 -3.35
C ALA A 255 8.70 11.61 -2.21
N THR A 256 8.18 11.59 -0.97
CA THR A 256 8.89 11.11 0.22
C THR A 256 8.27 9.84 0.82
N ASP A 257 7.23 9.29 0.19
CA ASP A 257 6.46 8.13 0.66
C ASP A 257 5.92 8.30 2.09
N THR A 258 5.47 9.51 2.45
CA THR A 258 4.96 9.81 3.80
C THR A 258 3.46 10.11 3.84
N ILE A 259 2.83 9.70 4.94
CA ILE A 259 1.47 10.09 5.32
C ILE A 259 1.57 10.85 6.63
N THR A 260 1.11 12.09 6.64
CA THR A 260 1.12 12.96 7.82
C THR A 260 -0.29 13.14 8.35
N PHE A 261 -0.45 12.91 9.65
CA PHE A 261 -1.66 13.23 10.40
C PHE A 261 -1.38 14.50 11.21
N SER A 262 -2.14 15.56 10.96
CA SER A 262 -2.04 16.83 11.70
C SER A 262 -3.37 17.15 12.38
N SER A 263 -3.29 17.59 13.63
CA SER A 263 -4.41 18.26 14.30
C SER A 263 -4.46 19.70 13.78
N THR A 264 -5.51 20.05 13.04
CA THR A 264 -5.78 21.47 12.77
C THR A 264 -6.30 22.08 14.05
N GLY A 265 -5.38 22.63 14.87
CA GLY A 265 -5.79 23.51 15.96
C GLY A 265 -6.70 24.60 15.41
N MET A 266 -7.81 24.86 16.08
CA MET A 266 -8.77 25.89 15.68
C MET A 266 -8.07 27.26 15.69
N THR A 267 -7.96 27.91 14.53
CA THR A 267 -7.52 29.31 14.44
C THR A 267 -8.71 30.25 14.65
N PRO A 268 -8.69 31.17 15.64
CA PRO A 268 -9.75 32.15 15.84
C PRO A 268 -9.92 33.05 14.60
N VAL A 269 -11.15 33.23 14.12
CA VAL A 269 -11.45 34.14 13.01
C VAL A 269 -11.77 35.53 13.57
N LEU A 270 -10.95 36.53 13.19
CA LEU A 270 -11.21 37.93 13.49
C LEU A 270 -12.31 38.46 12.57
N VAL A 271 -13.41 38.97 13.14
CA VAL A 271 -14.54 39.53 12.40
C VAL A 271 -14.48 41.06 12.49
N ASN A 272 -14.39 41.76 11.36
CA ASN A 272 -14.56 43.22 11.34
C ASN A 272 -16.06 43.55 11.20
N ASN A 273 -16.54 44.63 11.81
CA ASN A 273 -17.97 45.04 11.81
C ASN A 273 -18.57 45.33 10.41
N ALA A 274 -17.85 45.10 9.31
CA ALA A 274 -18.27 45.45 7.95
C ALA A 274 -19.19 44.42 7.27
N ALA A 275 -19.37 43.21 7.85
CA ALA A 275 -20.07 42.08 7.20
C ALA A 275 -21.35 41.59 7.93
N SER A 276 -22.11 42.49 8.56
CA SER A 276 -23.39 42.17 9.24
C SER A 276 -24.58 42.06 8.24
N PRO A 277 -25.47 41.05 8.30
CA PRO A 277 -25.52 39.93 9.26
C PRO A 277 -24.56 38.77 8.92
N PHE A 278 -23.92 38.21 9.94
CA PHE A 278 -22.99 37.09 9.83
C PHE A 278 -23.72 35.73 9.95
N ALA A 279 -23.44 34.78 9.05
CA ALA A 279 -23.94 33.41 9.17
C ALA A 279 -22.94 32.54 9.94
N ALA A 280 -23.34 32.02 11.11
CA ALA A 280 -22.51 31.11 11.89
C ALA A 280 -22.44 29.74 11.20
N VAL A 281 -21.29 29.41 10.60
CA VAL A 281 -21.07 28.12 9.91
C VAL A 281 -20.14 27.27 10.78
N ASP A 282 -20.75 26.44 11.62
CA ASP A 282 -20.15 25.30 12.32
C ASP A 282 -19.07 25.60 13.39
N LYS A 283 -19.47 25.60 14.67
CA LYS A 283 -18.63 25.57 15.90
C LYS A 283 -17.53 26.64 15.97
N GLN A 284 -17.76 27.78 15.34
CA GLN A 284 -16.84 28.90 15.21
C GLN A 284 -16.89 29.81 16.46
N ILE A 285 -15.72 30.17 17.02
CA ILE A 285 -15.58 31.37 17.87
C ILE A 285 -15.69 32.56 16.93
N ILE A 286 -16.75 33.35 17.06
CA ILE A 286 -17.06 34.42 16.12
C ILE A 286 -16.64 35.73 16.75
N GLY A 287 -15.49 36.25 16.34
CA GLY A 287 -15.24 37.68 16.29
C GLY A 287 -14.82 38.39 17.58
N ALA A 288 -13.71 39.09 17.46
CA ALA A 288 -13.38 40.25 18.28
C ALA A 288 -13.98 41.49 17.60
N LEU A 289 -14.87 42.22 18.27
CA LEU A 289 -15.35 43.51 17.77
C LEU A 289 -14.18 44.49 17.82
N SER A 290 -13.77 45.02 16.67
CA SER A 290 -12.56 45.86 16.53
C SER A 290 -12.86 47.35 16.34
N SER A 291 -14.13 47.74 16.37
CA SER A 291 -14.63 49.11 16.24
C SER A 291 -16.09 49.19 16.70
N THR A 292 -16.48 50.32 17.29
CA THR A 292 -17.85 50.58 17.76
C THR A 292 -18.91 50.35 16.67
N GLY A 293 -19.92 49.52 16.94
CA GLY A 293 -21.06 49.33 16.02
C GLY A 293 -22.03 48.22 16.40
N ALA A 294 -23.04 48.01 15.55
CA ALA A 294 -24.04 46.95 15.69
C ALA A 294 -23.71 45.76 14.78
N ILE A 295 -23.75 44.53 15.32
CA ILE A 295 -23.57 43.28 14.56
C ILE A 295 -24.81 42.40 14.72
N ALA A 296 -25.20 41.71 13.64
CA ALA A 296 -26.26 40.71 13.67
C ALA A 296 -25.69 39.32 13.31
N ILE A 297 -26.18 38.27 13.98
CA ILE A 297 -25.72 36.89 13.83
C ILE A 297 -26.91 36.00 13.53
N ASN A 298 -26.85 35.27 12.42
CA ASN A 298 -27.80 34.22 12.08
C ASN A 298 -27.30 32.89 12.66
N LEU A 299 -28.10 32.25 13.51
CA LEU A 299 -27.78 30.96 14.11
C LEU A 299 -27.73 29.84 13.04
N PRO A 300 -26.89 28.80 13.22
CA PRO A 300 -26.89 27.63 12.34
C PRO A 300 -28.17 26.81 12.49
N ALA A 301 -28.41 25.85 11.59
CA ALA A 301 -29.54 24.92 11.74
C ALA A 301 -29.34 23.98 12.95
N SER A 302 -30.37 23.79 13.76
CA SER A 302 -30.35 22.90 14.93
C SER A 302 -30.23 21.43 14.53
N GLY A 303 -29.27 20.73 15.13
CA GLY A 303 -29.02 19.30 14.86
C GLY A 303 -27.83 18.73 15.64
N GLU A 304 -26.78 19.54 15.82
CA GLU A 304 -25.56 19.18 16.54
C GLU A 304 -25.26 20.19 17.66
N ALA A 305 -24.52 19.76 18.70
CA ALA A 305 -24.12 20.68 19.77
C ALA A 305 -23.17 21.75 19.22
N ALA A 306 -23.47 23.02 19.50
CA ALA A 306 -22.67 24.16 19.04
C ALA A 306 -22.50 25.20 20.15
N VAL A 307 -21.34 25.87 20.13
CA VAL A 307 -21.00 26.98 21.02
C VAL A 307 -20.48 28.14 20.17
N ILE A 308 -21.04 29.34 20.39
CA ILE A 308 -20.67 30.59 19.73
C ILE A 308 -20.25 31.59 20.81
N HIS A 309 -19.25 32.39 20.50
CA HIS A 309 -18.46 33.16 21.44
C HIS A 309 -18.06 34.49 20.79
N LEU A 310 -18.46 35.63 21.36
CA LEU A 310 -18.17 36.98 20.86
C LEU A 310 -17.59 37.86 21.98
N ALA A 311 -16.49 38.55 21.68
CA ALA A 311 -15.78 39.39 22.64
C ALA A 311 -15.69 40.84 22.16
N ASP A 312 -15.91 41.78 23.07
CA ASP A 312 -15.46 43.16 22.90
C ASP A 312 -13.96 43.25 23.14
N LYS A 313 -13.22 43.63 22.10
CA LYS A 313 -11.74 43.62 22.06
C LYS A 313 -11.21 44.90 21.41
N ASP A 314 -12.06 45.92 21.22
CA ASP A 314 -11.62 47.23 20.74
C ASP A 314 -10.93 48.04 21.87
N PHE A 315 -10.96 47.51 23.09
CA PHE A 315 -10.40 48.09 24.31
C PHE A 315 -10.91 49.51 24.60
N ALA A 316 -12.11 49.83 24.11
CA ALA A 316 -12.81 51.07 24.34
C ALA A 316 -14.10 50.82 25.13
N ALA A 317 -14.49 51.77 25.98
CA ALA A 317 -15.73 51.69 26.76
C ALA A 317 -16.99 52.00 25.93
N ASN A 318 -16.95 51.80 24.62
CA ASN A 318 -18.05 52.15 23.73
C ASN A 318 -19.05 50.99 23.66
N THR A 319 -20.35 51.30 23.66
CA THR A 319 -21.38 50.27 23.58
C THR A 319 -21.39 49.59 22.21
N ASN A 320 -21.19 48.27 22.20
CA ASN A 320 -21.37 47.41 21.03
C ASN A 320 -22.67 46.61 21.17
N THR A 321 -23.52 46.62 20.14
CA THR A 321 -24.82 45.92 20.17
C THR A 321 -24.78 44.66 19.31
N ILE A 322 -25.15 43.52 19.88
CA ILE A 322 -25.22 42.22 19.20
C ILE A 322 -26.68 41.80 19.08
N THR A 323 -27.13 41.55 17.85
CA THR A 323 -28.47 41.01 17.54
C THR A 323 -28.36 39.55 17.13
N ILE A 324 -29.15 38.67 17.75
CA ILE A 324 -29.18 37.23 17.47
C ILE A 324 -30.46 36.91 16.71
N ASN A 325 -30.32 36.37 15.50
CA ASN A 325 -31.41 35.92 14.65
C ASN A 325 -31.51 34.39 14.72
N PRO A 326 -32.56 33.83 15.34
CA PRO A 326 -32.79 32.38 15.38
C PRO A 326 -33.01 31.80 13.97
N ASN A 327 -32.64 30.54 13.77
CA ASN A 327 -32.86 29.84 12.51
C ASN A 327 -34.16 29.03 12.55
N GLY A 328 -35.10 29.31 11.64
CA GLY A 328 -36.32 28.54 11.52
C GLY A 328 -37.16 28.55 12.81
N SER A 329 -37.32 27.37 13.42
CA SER A 329 -38.09 27.17 14.66
C SER A 329 -37.27 27.27 15.95
N ASP A 330 -35.97 27.56 15.86
CA ASP A 330 -35.11 27.69 17.03
C ASP A 330 -35.55 28.85 17.93
N THR A 331 -35.38 28.68 19.25
CA THR A 331 -35.63 29.75 20.23
C THR A 331 -34.33 30.12 20.95
N VAL A 332 -34.23 31.36 21.44
CA VAL A 332 -33.13 31.81 22.31
C VAL A 332 -33.72 32.06 23.70
N LEU A 333 -33.25 31.31 24.68
CA LEU A 333 -33.62 31.48 26.09
C LEU A 333 -32.80 32.64 26.67
N GLY A 334 -33.32 33.86 26.51
CA GLY A 334 -32.68 35.11 26.93
C GLY A 334 -33.11 36.29 26.06
N GLU A 335 -32.37 37.39 26.13
CA GLU A 335 -32.56 38.52 25.21
C GLU A 335 -31.85 38.24 23.87
N THR A 336 -32.49 38.63 22.77
CA THR A 336 -31.92 38.50 21.41
C THR A 336 -31.15 39.76 20.97
N SER A 337 -31.13 40.80 21.81
CA SER A 337 -30.36 42.02 21.61
C SER A 337 -29.52 42.27 22.86
N ILE A 338 -28.22 42.39 22.69
CA ILE A 338 -27.27 42.36 23.81
C ILE A 338 -26.31 43.54 23.65
N GLU A 339 -26.17 44.33 24.70
CA GLU A 339 -25.24 45.44 24.75
C GLU A 339 -23.98 45.04 25.53
N LEU A 340 -22.83 45.12 24.86
CA LEU A 340 -21.51 45.01 25.49
C LEU A 340 -21.02 46.44 25.75
N THR A 341 -21.04 46.87 27.01
CA THR A 341 -20.74 48.27 27.41
C THR A 341 -19.39 48.42 28.11
N THR A 342 -18.69 47.31 28.39
CA THR A 342 -17.43 47.30 29.13
C THR A 342 -16.35 46.64 28.29
N ASP A 343 -15.13 47.18 28.38
CA ASP A 343 -13.95 46.58 27.74
C ASP A 343 -13.78 45.11 28.16
N GLY A 344 -13.54 44.22 27.20
CA GLY A 344 -13.37 42.79 27.42
C GLY A 344 -14.66 41.99 27.60
N ALA A 345 -15.84 42.64 27.53
CA ALA A 345 -17.13 41.97 27.73
C ALA A 345 -17.35 40.85 26.70
N TYR A 346 -17.95 39.76 27.16
CA TYR A 346 -18.14 38.56 26.36
C TYR A 346 -19.57 38.05 26.41
N VAL A 347 -20.03 37.56 25.27
CA VAL A 347 -21.30 36.82 25.18
C VAL A 347 -21.08 35.46 24.53
N GLY A 348 -21.67 34.44 25.14
CA GLY A 348 -21.69 33.10 24.59
C GLY A 348 -23.11 32.56 24.39
N LEU A 349 -23.26 31.77 23.35
CA LEU A 349 -24.48 31.06 22.97
C LEU A 349 -24.13 29.58 22.88
N ALA A 350 -24.93 28.72 23.49
CA ALA A 350 -24.76 27.27 23.36
C ALA A 350 -26.09 26.57 23.05
N ILE A 351 -26.01 25.49 22.29
CA ILE A 351 -27.12 24.58 22.06
C ILE A 351 -26.62 23.15 22.26
N ALA A 352 -27.41 22.33 22.96
CA ALA A 352 -27.13 20.91 23.11
C ALA A 352 -27.54 20.15 21.84
N ALA A 353 -26.87 19.03 21.53
CA ALA A 353 -27.21 18.19 20.40
C ALA A 353 -28.68 17.73 20.50
N GLY A 354 -29.45 17.93 19.42
CA GLY A 354 -30.88 17.61 19.37
C GLY A 354 -31.82 18.58 20.09
N SER A 355 -31.33 19.72 20.60
CA SER A 355 -32.16 20.81 21.12
C SER A 355 -32.52 21.82 20.02
N THR A 356 -33.61 22.57 20.20
CA THR A 356 -33.97 23.78 19.43
C THR A 356 -33.77 25.07 20.21
N ASP A 357 -33.41 24.95 21.49
CA ASP A 357 -33.32 26.08 22.41
C ASP A 357 -31.85 26.43 22.65
N TRP A 358 -31.47 27.64 22.24
CA TRP A 358 -30.16 28.24 22.47
C TRP A 358 -30.13 28.89 23.84
N TYR A 359 -29.13 28.55 24.64
CA TYR A 359 -28.89 29.14 25.95
C TYR A 359 -27.89 30.28 25.84
N LEU A 360 -28.29 31.45 26.34
CA LEU A 360 -27.41 32.60 26.45
C LEU A 360 -26.65 32.55 27.77
N TYR A 361 -25.33 32.76 27.73
CA TYR A 361 -24.53 32.94 28.93
C TYR A 361 -23.52 34.07 28.76
N PHE A 362 -23.29 34.76 29.86
CA PHE A 362 -22.31 35.84 29.96
C PHE A 362 -21.14 35.34 30.80
N PHE A 363 -19.92 35.55 30.32
CA PHE A 363 -18.73 35.38 31.14
C PHE A 363 -18.11 36.76 31.36
N SER A 364 -17.96 37.15 32.63
CA SER A 364 -17.02 38.19 33.01
C SER A 364 -15.68 37.50 33.22
N ASP A 365 -14.79 37.68 32.24
CA ASP A 365 -13.40 37.25 32.20
C ASP A 365 -13.06 35.75 32.15
N ASN A 366 -12.25 35.46 31.13
CA ASN A 366 -11.60 34.21 30.81
C ASN A 366 -10.43 33.96 31.77
N THR A 367 -10.60 33.14 32.82
CA THR A 367 -9.53 32.22 33.28
C THR A 367 -10.08 31.02 34.07
N ASP A 368 -9.81 29.81 33.54
CA ASP A 368 -9.44 28.60 34.32
C ASP A 368 -10.59 27.77 34.97
N THR A 369 -11.18 26.84 34.21
CA THR A 369 -11.98 25.74 34.77
C THR A 369 -11.04 24.66 35.33
N GLY A 370 -10.65 24.81 36.59
CA GLY A 370 -9.94 23.78 37.35
C GLY A 370 -10.86 22.66 37.82
N SER A 371 -10.40 21.42 37.71
CA SER A 371 -11.12 20.14 37.90
C SER A 371 -11.63 19.81 39.32
N ASN A 372 -11.88 20.79 40.19
CA ASN A 372 -12.14 20.56 41.62
C ASN A 372 -13.53 21.03 42.12
N GLY A 373 -14.50 21.27 41.25
CA GLY A 373 -15.87 21.60 41.69
C GLY A 373 -16.09 23.07 42.07
N TYR A 374 -15.07 23.92 41.88
CA TYR A 374 -15.13 25.36 42.15
C TYR A 374 -14.87 26.17 40.88
N ARG A 375 -15.61 27.27 40.71
CA ARG A 375 -15.31 28.30 39.71
C ARG A 375 -14.30 29.29 40.30
N LYS A 376 -13.17 29.48 39.63
CA LYS A 376 -12.16 30.48 39.99
C LYS A 376 -12.71 31.89 39.80
N GLY A 377 -12.53 32.72 40.81
CA GLY A 377 -12.91 34.12 40.88
C GLY A 377 -11.69 35.06 40.78
N ASP A 378 -11.84 36.24 41.40
CA ASP A 378 -10.81 37.26 41.37
C ASP A 378 -9.54 36.84 42.11
N THR A 379 -8.40 37.32 41.61
CA THR A 379 -7.10 37.15 42.27
C THR A 379 -6.59 38.48 42.80
N PHE A 380 -6.39 38.56 44.11
CA PHE A 380 -5.90 39.75 44.81
C PHE A 380 -4.41 39.61 45.13
N TYR A 381 -3.63 40.64 44.79
CA TYR A 381 -2.21 40.74 45.16
C TYR A 381 -2.02 41.80 46.24
N LEU A 382 -1.97 41.36 47.50
CA LEU A 382 -1.82 42.23 48.66
C LEU A 382 -0.33 42.49 48.91
N THR A 383 0.10 43.75 48.73
CA THR A 383 1.51 44.14 48.84
C THR A 383 1.79 45.16 49.95
N THR A 384 0.77 45.66 50.63
CA THR A 384 0.84 46.51 51.83
C THR A 384 -0.34 46.21 52.76
N GLY A 385 -0.20 46.50 54.05
CA GLY A 385 -1.26 46.32 55.06
C GLY A 385 -0.73 45.82 56.39
N THR A 386 -1.33 46.26 57.49
CA THR A 386 -1.00 45.82 58.85
C THR A 386 -2.31 45.63 59.60
N ALA A 387 -2.58 44.39 60.03
CA ALA A 387 -3.86 43.98 60.61
C ALA A 387 -5.08 44.50 59.81
N THR A 388 -4.97 44.48 58.48
CA THR A 388 -5.97 45.05 57.58
C THR A 388 -7.05 44.00 57.31
N PRO A 389 -8.35 44.33 57.40
CA PRO A 389 -9.41 43.39 57.07
C PRO A 389 -9.34 43.03 55.58
N PHE A 390 -9.47 41.74 55.27
CA PHE A 390 -9.74 41.27 53.91
C PHE A 390 -11.22 40.93 53.83
N VAL A 391 -11.93 41.60 52.93
CA VAL A 391 -13.35 41.36 52.67
C VAL A 391 -13.42 40.61 51.35
N GLN A 392 -13.87 39.36 51.41
CA GLN A 392 -14.09 38.56 50.21
C GLN A 392 -15.25 39.11 49.38
N SER A 393 -15.22 38.83 48.08
CA SER A 393 -16.33 39.16 47.17
C SER A 393 -17.63 38.43 47.55
N THR A 394 -18.77 38.99 47.16
CA THR A 394 -20.08 38.40 47.50
C THR A 394 -20.25 37.06 46.80
N GLY A 395 -20.50 35.99 47.57
CA GLY A 395 -20.76 34.63 47.05
C GLY A 395 -19.55 33.70 47.02
N VAL A 396 -18.37 34.17 47.42
CA VAL A 396 -17.16 33.34 47.53
C VAL A 396 -17.33 32.28 48.62
N THR A 397 -17.00 31.03 48.30
CA THR A 397 -17.12 29.87 49.19
C THR A 397 -15.78 29.28 49.58
N ALA A 398 -14.71 29.55 48.84
CA ALA A 398 -13.36 29.14 49.18
C ALA A 398 -12.28 30.14 48.74
N LEU A 399 -11.11 30.08 49.36
CA LEU A 399 -9.92 30.88 49.05
C LEU A 399 -8.70 29.98 48.87
N ASP A 400 -7.88 30.22 47.85
CA ASP A 400 -6.49 29.77 47.82
C ASP A 400 -5.58 30.93 48.21
N VAL A 401 -4.93 30.79 49.36
CA VAL A 401 -4.11 31.83 49.96
C VAL A 401 -2.65 31.43 49.88
N GLU A 402 -1.88 32.15 49.08
CA GLU A 402 -0.45 31.99 48.91
C GLU A 402 0.30 33.15 49.56
N LEU A 403 1.14 32.85 50.55
CA LEU A 403 1.92 33.83 51.29
C LEU A 403 3.39 33.70 50.90
N ILE A 404 4.02 34.85 50.71
CA ILE A 404 5.46 35.01 50.56
C ILE A 404 5.96 35.83 51.76
N GLY A 405 6.92 35.28 52.49
CA GLY A 405 7.54 35.95 53.63
C GLY A 405 8.36 37.15 53.19
N ALA A 406 8.35 38.21 54.00
CA ALA A 406 9.33 39.28 53.82
C ALA A 406 10.74 38.76 54.08
N THR A 407 11.74 39.40 53.48
CA THR A 407 13.12 38.95 53.60
C THR A 407 13.93 39.85 54.52
N GLY A 408 15.03 39.32 55.04
CA GLY A 408 15.99 40.10 55.80
C GLY A 408 16.80 41.05 54.90
N GLY A 409 17.27 42.13 55.49
CA GLY A 409 18.28 43.02 54.90
C GLY A 409 19.69 42.47 55.08
N GLY A 410 20.58 42.85 54.16
CA GLY A 410 21.99 42.50 54.23
C GLY A 410 22.73 43.27 55.32
N GLY A 411 23.78 42.66 55.86
CA GLY A 411 24.73 43.31 56.77
C GLY A 411 25.58 44.35 56.04
N GLY A 412 26.12 45.32 56.76
CA GLY A 412 27.09 46.28 56.23
C GLY A 412 28.51 45.72 56.30
N ALA A 413 29.46 46.47 55.73
CA ALA A 413 30.89 46.17 55.81
C ALA A 413 31.63 47.40 56.33
N GLU A 414 32.52 47.20 57.30
CA GLU A 414 33.44 48.23 57.80
C GLU A 414 34.76 48.18 57.01
N GLY A 415 35.20 49.32 56.47
CA GLY A 415 36.50 49.41 55.79
C GLY A 415 37.65 49.52 56.78
N ASN A 416 38.58 48.56 56.77
CA ASN A 416 39.68 48.50 57.73
C ASN A 416 41.07 48.55 57.08
N GLY A 417 41.15 49.02 55.82
CA GLY A 417 42.41 49.31 55.12
C GLY A 417 43.06 48.10 54.45
N ALA A 418 44.30 48.30 53.97
CA ALA A 418 45.02 47.33 53.15
C ALA A 418 45.26 45.99 53.90
N GLY A 419 44.94 44.87 53.25
CA GLY A 419 45.11 43.51 53.81
C GLY A 419 43.90 42.98 54.58
N THR A 420 42.79 43.72 54.64
CA THR A 420 41.55 43.31 55.30
C THR A 420 40.40 43.13 54.31
N ILE A 421 39.49 42.22 54.63
CA ILE A 421 38.21 42.04 53.93
C ILE A 421 37.11 42.05 54.99
N ALA A 422 36.10 42.89 54.78
CA ALA A 422 34.88 42.91 55.58
C ALA A 422 33.69 42.59 54.68
N VAL A 423 32.90 41.60 55.12
CA VAL A 423 31.76 41.10 54.35
C VAL A 423 30.51 41.22 55.19
N GLY A 424 29.52 41.93 54.69
CA GLY A 424 28.15 41.83 55.17
C GLY A 424 27.53 40.53 54.68
N ALA A 425 26.99 39.71 55.58
CA ALA A 425 26.17 38.57 55.17
C ALA A 425 24.91 39.05 54.45
N ALA A 426 24.39 38.20 53.56
CA ALA A 426 23.06 38.40 53.01
C ALA A 426 21.99 38.17 54.10
N GLY A 427 20.86 38.85 53.96
CA GLY A 427 19.67 38.55 54.74
C GLY A 427 19.16 37.12 54.48
N GLY A 428 18.26 36.67 55.35
CA GLY A 428 17.49 35.44 55.17
C GLY A 428 16.40 35.65 54.14
N ASN A 429 16.20 34.66 53.27
CA ASN A 429 15.16 34.69 52.25
C ASN A 429 13.78 34.47 52.85
N GLY A 430 12.76 34.93 52.13
CA GLY A 430 11.37 34.65 52.48
C GLY A 430 11.07 33.18 52.26
N GLY A 431 10.34 32.58 53.20
CA GLY A 431 9.69 31.29 52.97
C GLY A 431 8.41 31.44 52.15
N GLY A 432 7.60 30.39 52.12
CA GLY A 432 6.27 30.42 51.53
C GLY A 432 5.30 29.56 52.31
N ALA A 433 4.01 29.86 52.22
CA ALA A 433 2.95 28.96 52.69
C ALA A 433 1.75 29.09 51.76
N THR A 434 1.14 27.97 51.39
CA THR A 434 -0.14 27.96 50.67
C THR A 434 -1.19 27.25 51.51
N LYS A 435 -2.43 27.74 51.45
CA LYS A 435 -3.57 27.10 52.09
C LYS A 435 -4.83 27.27 51.27
N PHE A 436 -5.53 26.17 51.05
CA PHE A 436 -6.90 26.21 50.58
C PHE A 436 -7.85 26.31 51.78
N ILE A 437 -8.74 27.28 51.76
CA ILE A 437 -9.66 27.59 52.86
C ILE A 437 -11.08 27.51 52.32
N GLU A 438 -11.86 26.54 52.80
CA GLU A 438 -13.31 26.57 52.68
C GLU A 438 -13.86 27.56 53.71
N ILE A 439 -14.60 28.58 53.25
CA ILE A 439 -15.04 29.69 54.11
C ILE A 439 -16.19 29.22 54.99
N ALA A 440 -15.99 29.23 56.31
CA ALA A 440 -17.07 28.93 57.25
C ALA A 440 -18.08 30.09 57.35
N GLU A 441 -19.32 29.79 57.73
CA GLU A 441 -20.37 30.80 57.90
C GLU A 441 -19.94 31.88 58.91
N GLY A 442 -19.94 33.15 58.47
CA GLY A 442 -19.55 34.29 59.29
C GLY A 442 -18.03 34.44 59.51
N GLU A 443 -17.20 33.69 58.78
CA GLU A 443 -15.75 33.81 58.89
C GLU A 443 -15.25 35.16 58.36
N THR A 444 -14.43 35.83 59.17
CA THR A 444 -13.77 37.10 58.82
C THR A 444 -12.28 36.88 58.62
N PHE A 445 -11.70 37.63 57.67
CA PHE A 445 -10.29 37.55 57.36
C PHE A 445 -9.55 38.85 57.64
N SER A 446 -8.30 38.74 58.08
CA SER A 446 -7.39 39.87 58.19
C SER A 446 -5.97 39.47 57.79
N TYR A 447 -5.18 40.45 57.37
CA TYR A 447 -3.84 40.19 56.87
C TYR A 447 -2.83 41.24 57.32
N THR A 448 -1.56 40.82 57.37
CA THR A 448 -0.41 41.71 57.57
C THR A 448 0.65 41.35 56.55
N ILE A 449 1.12 42.35 55.82
CA ILE A 449 2.26 42.21 54.92
C ILE A 449 3.54 42.51 55.70
N GLY A 450 4.43 41.53 55.77
CA GLY A 450 5.72 41.71 56.43
C GLY A 450 6.52 42.85 55.79
N ALA A 451 7.00 43.79 56.59
CA ALA A 451 7.88 44.85 56.10
C ALA A 451 9.22 44.24 55.63
N ALA A 452 9.83 44.85 54.61
CA ALA A 452 11.17 44.49 54.19
C ALA A 452 12.19 44.69 55.33
N GLY A 453 13.12 43.76 55.49
CA GLY A 453 14.26 43.94 56.38
C GLY A 453 15.16 45.05 55.85
N GLN A 454 15.43 46.07 56.66
CA GLN A 454 16.28 47.19 56.25
C GLN A 454 17.73 46.73 56.11
N GLY A 455 18.44 47.23 55.10
CA GLY A 455 19.90 47.03 55.00
C GLY A 455 20.60 47.69 56.18
N ALA A 456 21.70 47.11 56.65
CA ALA A 456 22.45 47.74 57.73
C ALA A 456 23.05 49.07 57.27
N ASN A 457 23.13 50.03 58.19
CA ASN A 457 23.84 51.29 57.95
C ASN A 457 25.32 51.03 57.62
N VAL A 458 25.96 52.02 56.99
CA VAL A 458 27.38 52.00 56.64
C VAL A 458 28.24 51.59 57.85
N GLY A 459 28.97 50.49 57.72
CA GLY A 459 29.84 49.99 58.78
C GLY A 459 29.11 49.34 59.97
N ASN A 460 27.87 48.89 59.84
CA ASN A 460 27.18 48.14 60.89
C ASN A 460 26.87 46.70 60.45
N PHE A 461 27.03 45.71 61.33
CA PHE A 461 27.03 44.31 60.88
C PHE A 461 25.68 43.59 60.83
N PRO A 462 24.65 43.84 61.68
CA PRO A 462 23.36 43.22 61.44
C PRO A 462 22.46 44.10 60.55
N GLY A 463 21.99 43.51 59.45
CA GLY A 463 20.79 43.99 58.76
C GLY A 463 19.54 43.79 59.60
N GLY A 464 18.44 44.46 59.23
CA GLY A 464 17.13 44.27 59.84
C GLY A 464 16.48 42.96 59.39
N ALA A 465 15.74 42.30 60.29
CA ALA A 465 14.90 41.17 59.93
C ALA A 465 13.66 41.62 59.14
N GLY A 466 13.20 40.78 58.22
CA GLY A 466 11.91 40.96 57.57
C GLY A 466 10.77 40.76 58.58
N GLY A 467 9.67 41.49 58.39
CA GLY A 467 8.44 41.27 59.14
C GLY A 467 7.75 39.96 58.76
N THR A 468 6.94 39.42 59.66
CA THR A 468 6.09 38.24 59.36
C THR A 468 4.95 38.63 58.44
N THR A 469 4.77 37.89 57.35
CA THR A 469 3.57 37.96 56.50
C THR A 469 2.56 36.96 57.03
N LEU A 470 1.32 37.38 57.27
CA LEU A 470 0.29 36.48 57.80
C LEU A 470 -1.10 36.80 57.24
N PHE A 471 -1.90 35.75 57.13
CA PHE A 471 -3.31 35.76 56.78
C PHE A 471 -4.06 34.99 57.86
N ILE A 472 -5.06 35.61 58.48
CA ILE A 472 -5.82 35.05 59.60
C ILE A 472 -7.27 34.90 59.18
N GLY A 473 -7.78 33.67 59.22
CA GLY A 473 -9.20 33.40 59.28
C GLY A 473 -9.64 33.26 60.74
N SER A 474 -10.76 33.88 61.12
CA SER A 474 -11.30 33.75 62.48
C SER A 474 -11.67 32.30 62.86
N VAL A 475 -11.84 31.41 61.88
CA VAL A 475 -12.15 29.99 62.07
C VAL A 475 -11.04 29.10 61.51
N SER A 476 -10.55 29.39 60.31
CA SER A 476 -9.55 28.61 59.57
C SER A 476 -8.12 28.77 60.09
N GLY A 477 -7.92 29.63 61.10
CA GLY A 477 -6.65 29.85 61.77
C GLY A 477 -5.67 30.70 60.96
N THR A 478 -4.44 30.78 61.46
CA THR A 478 -3.40 31.65 60.89
C THR A 478 -2.50 30.87 59.95
N VAL A 479 -2.38 31.36 58.70
CA VAL A 479 -1.29 31.02 57.79
C VAL A 479 -0.27 32.13 57.89
N GLN A 480 1.00 31.79 58.10
CA GLN A 480 2.04 32.79 58.25
C GLN A 480 3.37 32.32 57.67
N VAL A 481 4.16 33.28 57.24
CA VAL A 481 5.55 33.08 56.88
C VAL A 481 6.38 34.06 57.71
N THR A 482 7.21 33.53 58.61
CA THR A 482 8.13 34.37 59.37
C THR A 482 9.08 35.06 58.41
N GLY A 483 9.38 36.34 58.68
CA GLY A 483 10.32 37.07 57.84
C GLY A 483 11.75 36.54 58.01
N GLY A 484 12.55 36.62 56.96
CA GLY A 484 13.95 36.22 57.03
C GLY A 484 14.76 37.09 58.00
N GLY A 485 15.68 36.49 58.75
CA GLY A 485 16.57 37.20 59.66
C GLY A 485 17.54 38.14 58.93
N GLY A 486 18.04 39.17 59.61
CA GLY A 486 19.08 40.05 59.03
C GLY A 486 20.42 39.33 58.89
N GLY A 487 21.18 39.66 57.84
CA GLY A 487 22.54 39.15 57.68
C GLY A 487 23.49 39.79 58.69
N THR A 488 24.34 39.00 59.35
CA THR A 488 25.41 39.51 60.23
C THR A 488 26.77 39.46 59.54
N GLY A 489 27.47 40.58 59.44
CA GLY A 489 28.79 40.61 58.79
C GLY A 489 29.95 40.13 59.67
N SER A 490 31.09 39.89 59.01
CA SER A 490 32.35 39.45 59.61
C SER A 490 33.53 40.27 59.09
N ILE A 491 34.60 40.37 59.89
CA ILE A 491 35.88 40.98 59.52
C ILE A 491 36.99 39.97 59.79
N GLY A 492 37.87 39.74 58.81
CA GLY A 492 38.98 38.81 58.94
C GLY A 492 40.28 39.34 58.35
N THR A 493 41.38 38.82 58.89
CA THR A 493 42.75 39.07 58.39
C THR A 493 43.27 37.81 57.70
N SER A 494 43.51 37.88 56.39
CA SER A 494 44.20 36.86 55.56
C SER A 494 43.76 35.39 55.78
N GLY A 495 42.54 35.04 55.37
CA GLY A 495 42.00 33.67 55.34
C GLY A 495 40.52 33.64 54.92
N VAL A 496 39.98 32.48 54.51
CA VAL A 496 38.57 32.33 54.07
C VAL A 496 37.63 32.74 55.20
N ASP A 497 36.80 33.76 54.97
CA ASP A 497 35.89 34.31 55.97
C ASP A 497 34.43 34.01 55.62
N GLY A 498 33.69 33.46 56.60
CA GLY A 498 32.27 33.16 56.47
C GLY A 498 31.43 34.06 57.37
N ALA A 499 30.61 34.93 56.77
CA ALA A 499 29.64 35.73 57.50
C ALA A 499 28.42 34.87 57.91
N LEU A 500 27.87 35.07 59.12
CA LEU A 500 26.71 34.31 59.58
C LEU A 500 25.43 34.89 58.94
N GLN A 501 24.79 34.06 58.14
CA GLN A 501 23.70 34.44 57.26
C GLN A 501 22.40 34.58 58.04
N GLY A 502 21.51 35.44 57.57
CA GLY A 502 20.18 35.57 58.17
C GLY A 502 19.41 34.25 58.11
N ALA A 503 18.75 33.87 59.21
CA ALA A 503 17.91 32.67 59.23
C ALA A 503 16.80 32.78 58.17
N PRO A 504 16.50 31.70 57.42
CA PRO A 504 15.43 31.76 56.43
C PRO A 504 14.07 31.93 57.11
N GLY A 505 13.17 32.64 56.43
CA GLY A 505 11.77 32.67 56.80
C GLY A 505 11.13 31.29 56.68
N VAL A 506 10.21 30.95 57.56
CA VAL A 506 9.58 29.63 57.63
C VAL A 506 8.07 29.79 57.51
N GLY A 507 7.48 29.13 56.52
CA GLY A 507 6.03 28.98 56.41
C GLY A 507 5.46 28.08 57.50
N SER A 508 4.29 28.42 58.03
CA SER A 508 3.53 27.59 58.97
C SER A 508 2.03 27.85 58.85
N GLY A 509 1.22 26.86 59.21
CA GLY A 509 -0.24 26.97 59.21
C GLY A 509 -0.93 26.79 57.86
N GLY A 510 -0.16 26.64 56.77
CA GLY A 510 -0.67 26.26 55.45
C GLY A 510 -0.70 24.75 55.24
N ASP A 511 -1.35 24.32 54.16
CA ASP A 511 -1.37 22.93 53.68
C ASP A 511 -0.02 22.53 53.10
N PHE A 512 0.67 23.50 52.48
CA PHE A 512 2.06 23.38 52.09
C PHE A 512 2.88 24.51 52.72
N ASN A 513 3.92 24.14 53.46
CA ASN A 513 4.77 25.08 54.18
C ASN A 513 6.20 24.95 53.67
N ILE A 514 6.78 26.09 53.29
CA ILE A 514 8.09 26.14 52.65
C ILE A 514 9.03 27.01 53.49
N THR A 515 10.17 26.44 53.85
CA THR A 515 11.29 27.18 54.43
C THR A 515 12.06 27.87 53.32
N GLY A 516 12.34 29.16 53.49
CA GLY A 516 13.17 29.93 52.57
C GLY A 516 14.55 29.30 52.41
N ASN A 517 15.18 29.54 51.27
CA ASN A 517 16.53 29.04 51.05
C ASN A 517 17.52 29.72 51.99
N ARG A 518 18.56 28.99 52.42
CA ARG A 518 19.70 29.59 53.13
C ARG A 518 20.61 30.28 52.12
N SER A 519 20.94 31.54 52.39
CA SER A 519 21.93 32.30 51.63
C SER A 519 23.34 31.71 51.88
N LEU A 520 24.13 31.38 50.85
CA LEU A 520 25.53 30.88 50.92
C LEU A 520 26.60 31.91 50.48
N SER A 521 27.12 32.77 51.35
CA SER A 521 28.18 33.74 50.95
C SER A 521 29.60 33.16 51.17
N TRP A 522 30.39 32.96 50.10
CA TRP A 522 31.79 32.49 50.14
C TRP A 522 32.68 33.43 49.32
N VAL A 523 33.89 33.74 49.79
CA VAL A 523 34.88 34.58 49.08
C VAL A 523 36.22 33.84 48.97
N VAL A 524 36.84 33.83 47.78
CA VAL A 524 38.19 33.26 47.53
C VAL A 524 39.14 34.39 47.06
N GLN A 525 40.34 34.46 47.65
CA GLN A 525 41.34 35.50 47.38
C GLN A 525 42.26 35.12 46.19
N GLY A 526 42.54 36.05 45.27
CA GLY A 526 43.48 35.83 44.14
C GLY A 526 43.22 36.64 42.86
N GLY A 527 42.57 37.81 42.95
CA GLY A 527 42.20 38.60 41.76
C GLY A 527 40.97 38.10 41.02
N VAL A 528 40.30 37.05 41.51
CA VAL A 528 39.02 36.56 41.01
C VAL A 528 37.97 36.74 42.10
N LEU A 529 36.99 37.62 41.84
CA LEU A 529 35.79 37.73 42.65
C LEU A 529 34.91 36.51 42.39
N ILE A 530 34.58 35.74 43.42
CA ILE A 530 33.49 34.77 43.35
C ILE A 530 32.52 35.12 44.47
N VAL A 531 31.32 35.58 44.11
CA VAL A 531 30.17 35.71 45.01
C VAL A 531 28.98 35.12 44.25
N PHE A 532 28.42 34.02 44.75
CA PHE A 532 27.00 33.68 44.55
C PHE A 532 26.51 32.93 45.78
N PRO A 533 25.35 33.36 46.26
CA PRO A 533 24.18 32.69 45.75
C PRO A 533 23.11 33.71 45.38
N SER A 534 22.60 33.54 44.16
CA SER A 534 21.24 33.91 43.86
C SER A 534 20.33 33.13 44.79
N ASN A 535 19.74 33.83 45.75
CA ASN A 535 18.69 33.26 46.56
C ASN A 535 17.36 33.74 46.02
N GLY A 536 16.62 32.81 45.41
CA GLY A 536 15.21 32.99 45.14
C GLY A 536 14.36 32.42 46.26
N SER A 537 13.14 32.93 46.34
CA SER A 537 12.05 32.17 46.94
C SER A 537 12.07 30.75 46.37
N PRO A 538 11.91 29.70 47.19
CA PRO A 538 11.73 28.33 46.70
C PRO A 538 10.52 28.19 45.77
N LEU A 539 9.63 29.19 45.74
CA LEU A 539 8.42 29.24 44.93
C LEU A 539 8.58 30.04 43.62
N TRP A 540 9.41 31.09 43.60
CA TRP A 540 9.47 32.05 42.48
C TRP A 540 10.87 32.35 41.91
N GLY A 541 11.95 31.81 42.48
CA GLY A 541 13.25 31.68 41.79
C GLY A 541 14.09 32.95 41.52
N PHE A 542 13.68 34.15 41.95
CA PHE A 542 14.45 35.38 41.66
C PHE A 542 15.51 35.69 42.73
N GLY A 543 16.80 35.66 42.37
CA GLY A 543 17.88 36.07 43.27
C GLY A 543 18.65 37.29 42.78
N THR A 544 19.05 38.16 43.70
CA THR A 544 19.97 39.28 43.46
C THR A 544 21.39 38.93 43.88
N ALA A 545 22.36 39.11 42.98
CA ALA A 545 23.78 38.94 43.26
C ALA A 545 24.49 40.30 43.31
N THR A 546 25.48 40.47 44.19
CA THR A 546 26.46 41.57 44.09
C THR A 546 27.78 41.03 43.57
N GLY A 547 28.29 41.67 42.52
CA GLY A 547 29.52 41.31 41.82
C GLY A 547 30.64 42.36 41.96
N SER A 548 30.67 43.20 43.00
CA SER A 548 31.74 44.19 43.18
C SER A 548 31.88 44.69 44.62
N ILE A 549 33.06 45.24 44.95
CA ILE A 549 33.30 46.05 46.15
C ILE A 549 32.32 47.22 46.15
N GLY A 550 31.61 47.46 47.25
CA GLY A 550 30.57 48.50 47.32
C GLY A 550 29.42 48.21 48.27
N ALA A 551 28.43 49.10 48.25
CA ALA A 551 27.16 48.91 48.97
C ALA A 551 26.42 47.67 48.48
N GLY A 552 25.78 46.98 49.42
CA GLY A 552 24.93 45.83 49.13
C GLY A 552 23.73 46.23 48.26
N ALA A 553 23.33 45.32 47.36
CA ALA A 553 22.18 45.54 46.49
C ALA A 553 20.86 45.29 47.23
N THR A 554 19.90 46.21 47.08
CA THR A 554 18.51 45.97 47.48
C THR A 554 17.91 44.86 46.63
N SER A 555 17.12 43.99 47.25
CA SER A 555 16.45 42.88 46.57
C SER A 555 15.57 43.36 45.40
N GLY A 556 15.66 42.67 44.27
CA GLY A 556 14.94 43.02 43.03
C GLY A 556 13.63 42.25 42.81
N GLY A 557 13.23 41.36 43.71
CA GLY A 557 12.06 40.50 43.52
C GLY A 557 11.58 39.80 44.79
N LEU A 558 10.41 39.16 44.68
CA LEU A 558 9.71 38.49 45.76
C LEU A 558 10.54 37.36 46.37
N GLY A 559 10.69 37.39 47.69
CA GLY A 559 11.43 36.39 48.46
C GLY A 559 12.96 36.43 48.32
N ALA A 560 13.51 37.41 47.59
CA ALA A 560 14.96 37.65 47.53
C ALA A 560 15.45 38.49 48.71
N ALA A 561 16.47 38.03 49.43
CA ALA A 561 17.07 38.79 50.52
C ALA A 561 17.96 39.96 50.05
N GLY A 562 18.10 40.97 50.91
CA GLY A 562 19.06 42.05 50.70
C GLY A 562 20.49 41.52 50.77
N VAL A 563 21.33 41.98 49.84
CA VAL A 563 22.73 41.54 49.77
C VAL A 563 23.57 42.38 50.73
N GLY A 564 24.55 41.78 51.40
CA GLY A 564 25.43 42.56 52.28
C GLY A 564 26.46 43.40 51.51
N GLY A 565 26.99 44.43 52.18
CA GLY A 565 28.07 45.24 51.63
C GLY A 565 29.40 44.49 51.60
N LEU A 566 30.32 44.90 50.72
CA LEU A 566 31.67 44.31 50.61
C LEU A 566 32.73 45.41 50.59
N SER A 567 33.64 45.38 51.56
CA SER A 567 34.86 46.18 51.57
C SER A 567 36.09 45.26 51.50
N ALA A 568 37.00 45.52 50.55
CA ALA A 568 38.20 44.70 50.37
C ALA A 568 39.40 45.58 50.04
N ASN A 569 40.45 45.51 50.86
CA ASN A 569 41.66 46.34 50.75
C ASN A 569 41.36 47.85 50.65
N ASP A 570 40.27 48.32 51.27
CA ASP A 570 39.83 49.71 51.28
C ASP A 570 39.47 50.15 52.71
N THR A 571 39.54 51.45 52.98
CA THR A 571 39.07 52.08 54.21
C THR A 571 37.60 52.53 54.10
N SER A 572 36.99 52.47 52.91
CA SER A 572 35.57 52.77 52.73
C SER A 572 34.69 51.71 53.38
N SER A 573 33.71 52.17 54.16
CA SER A 573 32.64 51.33 54.71
C SER A 573 31.42 51.38 53.78
N TYR A 574 30.66 50.29 53.72
CA TYR A 574 29.53 50.14 52.84
C TYR A 574 28.29 49.64 53.59
N SER A 575 27.11 50.16 53.21
CA SER A 575 25.83 49.71 53.75
C SER A 575 25.43 48.36 53.16
N GLY A 576 24.57 47.63 53.86
CA GLY A 576 23.87 46.49 53.30
C GLY A 576 22.68 46.93 52.42
N GLY A 577 22.21 46.03 51.56
CA GLY A 577 21.00 46.21 50.78
C GLY A 577 19.75 45.84 51.57
N GLY A 578 18.65 46.54 51.31
CA GLY A 578 17.33 46.20 51.85
C GLY A 578 16.77 44.90 51.26
N GLY A 579 15.99 44.18 52.05
CA GLY A 579 15.20 43.03 51.61
C GLY A 579 13.92 43.44 50.87
N PHE A 580 13.10 42.45 50.55
CA PHE A 580 11.81 42.63 49.91
C PHE A 580 10.68 42.46 50.93
N ARG A 581 9.61 43.24 50.76
CA ARG A 581 8.40 43.10 51.59
C ARG A 581 7.70 41.78 51.28
N GLY A 582 6.88 41.32 52.21
CA GLY A 582 6.01 40.17 51.98
C GLY A 582 4.99 40.42 50.88
N GLN A 583 4.30 39.36 50.47
CA GLN A 583 3.13 39.46 49.62
C GLN A 583 2.15 38.35 49.97
N ILE A 584 0.87 38.61 49.77
CA ILE A 584 -0.16 37.58 49.80
C ILE A 584 -0.89 37.63 48.47
N LYS A 585 -1.00 36.48 47.81
CA LYS A 585 -1.88 36.27 46.69
C LYS A 585 -3.08 35.49 47.18
N ILE A 586 -4.28 36.01 46.95
CA ILE A 586 -5.54 35.35 47.30
C ILE A 586 -6.29 35.12 46.03
N THR A 587 -6.63 33.87 45.74
CA THR A 587 -7.54 33.53 44.65
C THR A 587 -8.88 33.14 45.26
N GLU A 588 -9.93 33.84 44.89
CA GLU A 588 -11.29 33.53 45.34
C GLU A 588 -11.89 32.40 44.51
N TYR A 589 -12.77 31.61 45.12
CA TYR A 589 -13.49 30.51 44.48
C TYR A 589 -14.96 30.52 44.89
N TYR A 590 -15.80 30.19 43.92
CA TYR A 590 -17.26 30.06 44.06
C TYR A 590 -17.64 28.60 43.84
N ASP A 591 -18.67 28.11 44.53
CA ASP A 591 -19.26 26.80 44.21
C ASP A 591 -19.83 26.82 42.79
N LEU A 592 -19.74 25.68 42.09
CA LEU A 592 -20.30 25.49 40.75
C LEU A 592 -21.82 25.37 40.74
#